data_AF-A0A955VYD4-F1
#
_entry.id   AF-A0A955VYD4-F1
#
_cell.length_a   1.000
_cell.length_b   1.000
_cell.length_c   1.000
_cell.angle_alpha   90.00
_cell.angle_beta   90.00
_cell.angle_gamma   90.00
#
_symmetry.space_group_name_H-M   'P 1'
#
loop_
_entity.id
_entity.type
_entity.pdbx_description
1 polymer ?
#
loop_
_entity_poly.entity_id
_entity_poly.type
_entity_poly.pdbx_seq_one_letter_code
_entity_poly.pdbx_strand_id
1 'polypeptide(L)' 'MTDRETGRSRGFGFVTFENPSDADQAMEQMNGAQLDGRTLNVNEAAERAPRPGGGGGGRGGPSRGGRDRW' A
#
# COMPACT_ATOMS: atom_id res chain seq x y z
N MET A 1 4.91 -4.97 -11.99
CA MET A 1 4.50 -6.07 -11.07
C MET A 1 3.07 -6.47 -11.40
N THR A 2 2.94 -7.42 -12.31
CA THR A 2 1.66 -7.96 -12.79
C THR A 2 1.22 -9.12 -11.91
N ASP A 3 -0.09 -9.32 -11.74
CA ASP A 3 -0.63 -10.53 -11.11
C ASP A 3 -0.23 -11.77 -11.94
N ARG A 4 0.45 -12.74 -11.32
CA ARG A 4 1.03 -13.89 -12.04
C ARG A 4 -0.02 -14.91 -12.51
N GLU A 5 -1.22 -14.87 -11.95
CA GLU A 5 -2.29 -15.82 -12.27
C GLU A 5 -3.25 -15.28 -13.34
N THR A 6 -3.50 -13.97 -13.37
CA THR A 6 -4.43 -13.34 -14.31
C THR A 6 -3.78 -12.43 -15.34
N GLY A 7 -2.49 -12.10 -15.19
CA GLY A 7 -1.80 -11.12 -16.03
C GLY A 7 -2.38 -9.70 -15.89
N ARG A 8 -3.33 -9.46 -14.97
CA ARG A 8 -3.92 -8.15 -14.75
C ARG A 8 -2.95 -7.27 -13.97
N SER A 9 -2.67 -6.09 -14.51
CA SER A 9 -1.92 -5.05 -13.81
C SER A 9 -2.62 -4.71 -12.50
N ARG A 10 -1.86 -4.72 -11.40
CA ARG A 10 -2.38 -4.39 -10.05
C ARG A 10 -2.73 -2.90 -9.89
N GLY A 11 -2.72 -2.12 -10.97
CA GLY A 11 -3.05 -0.70 -10.99
C GLY A 11 -1.97 0.23 -10.43
N PHE A 12 -0.76 -0.27 -10.15
CA PHE A 12 0.37 0.53 -9.67
C PHE A 12 1.69 0.08 -10.29
N GLY A 13 2.63 1.01 -10.38
CA GLY A 13 4.01 0.79 -10.82
C GLY A 13 4.93 1.78 -10.09
N PHE A 14 6.23 1.53 -10.16
CA PHE A 14 7.26 2.45 -9.67
C PHE A 14 8.13 2.82 -10.86
N VAL A 15 8.46 4.11 -10.96
CA VAL A 15 9.34 4.66 -11.98
C VAL A 15 10.51 5.30 -11.26
N THR A 16 11.73 4.94 -11.65
CA THR A 16 12.95 5.52 -11.11
C THR A 16 13.49 6.52 -12.13
N PHE A 17 13.67 7.77 -11.71
CA PHE A 17 14.29 8.81 -12.52
C PHE A 17 15.78 8.93 -12.16
N GLU A 18 16.60 9.37 -13.11
CA GLU A 18 18.02 9.64 -12.86
C GLU A 18 18.21 10.92 -12.05
N ASN A 19 17.39 11.95 -12.30
CA ASN A 19 17.43 13.22 -11.59
C ASN A 19 16.15 13.43 -10.76
N PRO A 20 16.27 14.02 -9.55
CA PRO A 20 15.11 14.35 -8.73
C PRO A 20 14.22 15.41 -9.39
N SER A 21 14.80 16.38 -10.10
CA SER A 21 14.03 17.42 -10.80
C SER A 21 13.11 16.84 -11.88
N ASP A 22 13.50 15.73 -12.52
CA ASP A 22 12.67 15.07 -13.53
C ASP A 22 11.48 14.36 -12.88
N ALA A 23 11.68 13.82 -11.67
CA ALA A 23 10.62 13.20 -10.88
C ALA A 23 9.57 14.23 -10.44
N ASP A 24 10.00 15.40 -9.97
CA ASP A 24 9.10 16.49 -9.55
C ASP A 24 8.25 16.99 -10.73
N GLN A 25 8.88 17.26 -11.88
CA GLN A 25 8.16 17.66 -13.08
C GLN A 25 7.18 16.58 -13.57
N ALA A 26 7.55 15.31 -13.46
CA ALA A 26 6.66 14.20 -13.81
C ALA A 26 5.47 14.10 -12.84
N MET A 27 5.69 14.32 -11.54
CA MET A 27 4.60 14.36 -10.56
C MET A 27 3.62 15.48 -10.87
N GLU A 28 4.09 16.70 -11.12
CA GLU A 28 3.22 17.84 -11.41
C GLU A 28 2.41 17.67 -12.71
N GLN A 29 3.02 17.13 -13.75
CA GLN A 29 2.39 17.01 -15.07
C GLN A 29 1.52 15.77 -15.23
N MET A 30 1.91 14.65 -14.61
CA MET A 30 1.25 13.35 -14.81
C MET A 30 0.27 13.00 -13.70
N ASN A 31 0.35 13.65 -12.54
CA ASN A 31 -0.64 13.44 -11.48
C ASN A 31 -2.02 13.99 -11.93
N GLY A 32 -3.03 13.14 -11.96
CA GLY A 32 -4.36 13.49 -12.46
C GLY A 32 -4.53 13.34 -13.98
N ALA A 33 -3.48 12.97 -14.72
CA ALA A 33 -3.60 12.70 -16.15
C ALA A 33 -4.46 11.46 -16.43
N GLN A 34 -5.21 11.47 -17.53
CA GLN A 34 -5.98 10.29 -17.96
C GLN A 34 -5.11 9.40 -18.85
N LEU A 35 -4.89 8.17 -18.41
CA LEU A 35 -4.25 7.12 -19.18
C LEU A 35 -5.25 5.99 -19.42
N ASP A 36 -5.56 5.72 -20.68
CA ASP A 36 -6.45 4.61 -21.09
C ASP A 36 -7.81 4.63 -20.36
N GLY A 37 -8.39 5.84 -20.22
CA GLY A 37 -9.66 6.06 -19.53
C GLY A 37 -9.59 5.99 -18.00
N ARG A 38 -8.38 5.98 -17.40
CA ARG A 38 -8.17 5.96 -15.95
C ARG A 38 -7.31 7.14 -15.50
N THR A 39 -7.75 7.83 -14.46
CA THR A 39 -6.96 8.90 -13.84
C THR A 39 -5.76 8.31 -13.12
N LEU A 40 -4.56 8.77 -13.47
CA LEU A 40 -3.31 8.41 -12.80
C LEU A 40 -3.16 9.20 -11.50
N ASN A 41 -2.61 8.55 -10.49
CA ASN A 41 -2.20 9.17 -9.24
C ASN A 41 -0.68 8.98 -9.10
N VAL A 42 0.08 10.07 -9.23
CA VAL A 42 1.55 10.05 -9.21
C VAL A 42 2.00 10.78 -7.95
N ASN A 43 2.77 10.09 -7.11
CA ASN A 43 3.28 10.62 -5.85
C ASN A 43 4.70 10.09 -5.63
N GLU A 44 5.42 10.73 -4.70
CA GLU A 44 6.74 10.30 -4.28
C GLU A 44 6.73 8.83 -3.82
N ALA A 45 7.70 8.06 -4.29
CA ALA A 45 7.76 6.63 -4.04
C ALA A 45 8.17 6.36 -2.59
N ALA A 46 7.20 6.25 -1.70
CA ALA A 46 7.45 5.78 -0.35
C ALA A 46 7.67 4.26 -0.31
N GLU A 47 8.69 3.81 0.43
CA GLU A 47 8.79 2.40 0.80
C GLU A 47 7.49 1.97 1.46
N ARG A 48 6.94 0.82 1.04
CA ARG A 48 5.73 0.31 1.67
C ARG A 48 6.04 0.11 3.15
N ALA A 49 5.41 0.92 3.99
CA ALA A 49 5.35 0.65 5.41
C ALA A 49 4.98 -0.83 5.60
N PRO A 50 5.68 -1.56 6.49
CA PRO A 50 5.35 -2.94 6.76
C PRO A 50 3.85 -3.00 7.04
N ARG A 51 3.12 -3.74 6.20
CA ARG A 51 1.69 -3.94 6.41
C ARG A 51 1.55 -4.38 7.86
N PRO A 52 0.80 -3.67 8.73
CA PRO A 52 0.53 -4.20 10.06
C PRO A 52 -0.07 -5.58 9.84
N GLY A 53 0.63 -6.60 10.33
CA GLY A 53 0.35 -7.99 10.01
C GLY A 53 -1.14 -8.25 10.16
N GLY A 54 -1.78 -8.68 9.07
CA GLY A 54 -3.10 -9.27 9.12
C GLY A 54 -3.01 -10.55 9.94
N GLY A 55 -3.13 -10.42 11.26
CA GLY A 55 -3.28 -11.50 12.22
C GLY A 55 -4.74 -11.59 12.64
N GLY A 56 -5.60 -12.02 11.72
CA GLY A 56 -6.93 -12.50 12.10
C GLY A 56 -6.79 -13.86 12.77
N GLY A 57 -7.35 -13.98 13.98
CA GLY A 57 -7.82 -15.26 14.50
C GLY A 57 -7.08 -15.84 15.71
N GLY A 58 -7.72 -15.72 16.87
CA GLY A 58 -7.83 -16.87 17.77
C GLY A 58 -7.22 -16.75 19.16
N ARG A 59 -8.11 -16.88 20.15
CA ARG A 59 -7.91 -17.64 21.41
C ARG A 59 -6.97 -16.98 22.42
N GLY A 60 -7.55 -16.15 23.28
CA GLY A 60 -6.90 -15.62 24.48
C GLY A 60 -7.87 -15.36 25.62
N GLY A 61 -8.86 -16.23 25.82
CA GLY A 61 -9.61 -16.31 27.08
C GLY A 61 -9.08 -17.50 27.87
N PRO A 62 -8.27 -17.25 28.90
CA PRO A 62 -8.65 -17.65 30.26
C PRO A 62 -8.18 -16.57 31.27
N SER A 63 -8.68 -16.36 32.47
CA SER A 63 -9.49 -17.13 33.39
C SER A 63 -10.15 -16.11 34.31
N ARG A 64 -11.44 -16.27 34.59
CA ARG A 64 -12.07 -15.66 35.76
C ARG A 64 -11.52 -16.39 36.99
N GLY A 65 -10.37 -15.93 37.48
CA GLY A 65 -9.72 -16.42 38.69
C GLY A 65 -10.04 -15.52 39.88
N GLY A 66 -10.84 -16.07 40.80
CA GLY A 66 -11.09 -15.71 42.20
C GLY A 66 -10.56 -14.39 42.75
N ARG A 67 -11.49 -13.56 43.23
CA ARG A 67 -11.22 -12.68 44.38
C ARG A 67 -12.36 -12.85 45.37
N ASP A 68 -12.12 -13.76 46.30
CA ASP A 68 -12.94 -14.10 47.44
C ASP A 68 -13.11 -12.87 48.36
N ARG A 69 -14.36 -12.62 48.75
CA ARG A 69 -14.76 -11.67 49.79
C ARG A 69 -14.43 -12.25 51.16
N TRP A 70 -13.75 -11.47 51.99
CA TRP A 70 -13.95 -11.42 53.44
C TRP A 70 -13.75 -9.97 53.90
#